data_AF-A0A7X6YV03-F1
#
_entry.id   AF-A0A7X6YV03-F1
#
_cell.length_a   1.000
_cell.length_b   1.000
_cell.length_c   1.000
_cell.angle_alpha   90.00
_cell.angle_beta   90.00
_cell.angle_gamma   90.00
#
_symmetry.space_group_name_H-M   'P 1'
#
loop_
_entity.id
_entity.type
_entity.pdbx_description
1 polymer ?
#
loop_
_entity_poly.entity_id
_entity_poly.type
_entity_poly.pdbx_seq_one_letter_code
_entity_poly.pdbx_strand_id
1 'polypeptide(L)'
;MHIEVITSINKLKLIGLEDLEEFELVFLNSQECNIKELYIESCPEFYNLYLLPYNIERAIIKNSKDINEVIFGTVSEITLENLDRITHLSVKTNKLKKLYLLNLPYFTFNDDSINLEVTEIDELFIKDVARTGLPSQFLKYFPDQISSIKLEDLTFIKDYLLNNNYISSLDLNKNSTSIELYNLNNLSRINVSSPYLTSLNISYINGISYLYIDGNIQSGNLVNNFEETISSFNTYIILI
;
A
#
# COMPACT_ATOMS: atom_id res chain seq x y z
N MET A 1 -4.14 -27.51 -12.11
CA MET A 1 -5.40 -27.39 -12.90
C MET A 1 -5.21 -26.34 -13.99
N HIS A 2 -5.56 -26.65 -15.25
CA HIS A 2 -5.52 -25.69 -16.35
C HIS A 2 -6.92 -25.14 -16.59
N ILE A 3 -7.13 -23.83 -16.37
CA ILE A 3 -8.40 -23.16 -16.70
C ILE A 3 -8.21 -22.45 -18.04
N GLU A 4 -8.73 -23.04 -19.11
CA GLU A 4 -8.87 -22.36 -20.39
C GLU A 4 -10.10 -21.46 -20.35
N VAL A 5 -9.89 -20.13 -20.36
CA VAL A 5 -11.00 -19.17 -20.39
C VAL A 5 -11.29 -18.76 -21.83
N ILE A 6 -12.40 -19.27 -22.37
CA ILE A 6 -12.83 -18.98 -23.74
C ILE A 6 -13.63 -17.66 -23.78
N THR A 7 -12.93 -16.62 -24.22
CA THR A 7 -13.35 -15.42 -24.97
C THR A 7 -14.82 -14.96 -24.83
N SER A 8 -15.07 -14.21 -23.74
CA SER A 8 -16.19 -13.25 -23.55
C SER A 8 -16.28 -12.77 -22.09
N ILE A 9 -15.56 -13.42 -21.18
CA ILE A 9 -15.61 -13.13 -19.75
C ILE A 9 -14.83 -11.84 -19.45
N ASN A 10 -15.53 -10.84 -18.93
CA ASN A 10 -14.93 -9.59 -18.43
C ASN A 10 -14.51 -9.68 -16.96
N LYS A 11 -15.06 -10.65 -16.22
CA LYS A 11 -14.85 -10.82 -14.79
C LYS A 11 -14.66 -12.29 -14.45
N LEU A 12 -13.47 -12.63 -13.97
CA LEU A 12 -13.14 -13.96 -13.49
C LEU A 12 -13.09 -13.97 -11.96
N LYS A 13 -13.84 -14.88 -11.35
CA LYS A 13 -13.78 -15.14 -9.91
C LYS A 13 -13.37 -16.58 -9.66
N LEU A 14 -12.32 -16.77 -8.87
CA LEU A 14 -11.84 -18.05 -8.37
C LEU A 14 -12.00 -18.01 -6.85
N ILE A 15 -12.84 -18.88 -6.29
CA ILE A 15 -13.19 -18.85 -4.87
C ILE A 15 -13.18 -20.29 -4.33
N GLY A 16 -12.46 -20.51 -3.23
CA GLY A 16 -12.49 -21.79 -2.52
C GLY A 16 -11.93 -22.96 -3.33
N LEU A 17 -10.91 -22.70 -4.15
CA LEU A 17 -10.25 -23.76 -4.92
C LEU A 17 -9.18 -24.43 -4.04
N GLU A 18 -9.43 -25.68 -3.68
CA GLU A 18 -8.59 -26.55 -2.83
C GLU A 18 -8.10 -27.76 -3.67
N ASP A 19 -7.07 -28.46 -3.18
CA ASP A 19 -6.43 -29.66 -3.76
C ASP A 19 -5.84 -29.46 -5.19
N LEU A 20 -5.14 -28.34 -5.42
CA LEU A 20 -4.45 -28.00 -6.66
C LEU A 20 -2.93 -28.06 -6.48
N GLU A 21 -2.34 -29.19 -6.88
CA GLU A 21 -0.89 -29.43 -6.74
C GLU A 21 0.00 -28.47 -7.54
N GLU A 22 -0.55 -27.70 -8.47
CA GLU A 22 0.09 -26.58 -9.17
C GLU A 22 -0.99 -25.85 -9.98
N PHE A 23 -1.08 -24.52 -9.83
CA PHE A 23 -2.01 -23.68 -10.59
C PHE A 23 -1.25 -22.61 -11.35
N GLU A 24 -1.22 -22.76 -12.67
CA GLU A 24 -0.75 -21.72 -13.58
C GLU A 24 -1.95 -21.25 -14.41
N LEU A 25 -2.36 -19.99 -14.24
CA LEU A 25 -3.40 -19.39 -15.05
C LEU A 25 -2.81 -18.90 -16.38
N VAL A 26 -2.65 -19.84 -17.32
CA VAL A 26 -2.20 -19.55 -18.69
C VAL A 26 -3.41 -19.37 -19.59
N PHE A 27 -3.64 -18.18 -20.12
CA PHE A 27 -4.64 -17.98 -21.16
C PHE A 27 -3.98 -18.12 -22.53
N LEU A 28 -4.32 -19.20 -23.23
CA LEU A 28 -3.89 -19.43 -24.60
C LEU A 28 -4.68 -18.47 -25.51
N ASN A 29 -3.98 -17.70 -26.37
CA ASN A 29 -4.47 -16.59 -27.20
C ASN A 29 -4.78 -15.25 -26.47
N SER A 30 -3.71 -14.48 -26.24
CA SER A 30 -3.74 -13.12 -25.66
C SER A 30 -4.55 -12.07 -26.45
N GLN A 31 -4.96 -12.34 -27.69
CA GLN A 31 -5.71 -11.37 -28.50
C GLN A 31 -7.21 -11.29 -28.18
N GLU A 32 -7.78 -12.29 -27.48
CA GLU A 32 -9.23 -12.34 -27.22
C GLU A 32 -9.61 -12.42 -25.72
N CYS A 33 -8.64 -12.45 -24.80
CA CYS A 33 -8.92 -12.42 -23.37
C CYS A 33 -9.27 -10.99 -22.92
N ASN A 34 -10.55 -10.75 -22.62
CA ASN A 34 -11.08 -9.44 -22.23
C ASN A 34 -11.35 -9.32 -20.72
N ILE A 35 -10.66 -10.11 -19.89
CA ILE A 35 -10.82 -10.01 -18.43
C ILE A 35 -10.30 -8.65 -17.97
N LYS A 36 -11.22 -7.88 -17.40
CA LYS A 36 -10.98 -6.60 -16.76
C LYS A 36 -10.90 -6.72 -15.24
N GLU A 37 -11.65 -7.66 -14.68
CA GLU A 37 -11.71 -7.87 -13.24
C GLU A 37 -11.29 -9.30 -12.89
N LEU A 38 -10.26 -9.44 -12.06
CA LEU A 38 -9.82 -10.71 -11.50
C LEU A 38 -10.05 -10.71 -10.00
N TYR A 39 -10.72 -11.76 -9.51
CA TYR A 39 -10.95 -11.98 -8.09
C TYR A 39 -10.48 -13.39 -7.71
N ILE A 40 -9.54 -13.48 -6.78
CA ILE A 40 -9.05 -14.75 -6.21
C ILE A 40 -9.28 -14.67 -4.71
N GLU A 41 -10.05 -15.59 -4.15
CA GLU A 41 -10.34 -15.61 -2.71
C GLU A 41 -10.30 -17.03 -2.15
N SER A 42 -9.64 -17.20 -1.01
CA SER A 42 -9.63 -18.47 -0.30
C SER A 42 -9.17 -19.63 -1.20
N CYS A 43 -8.12 -19.40 -1.99
CA CYS A 43 -7.44 -20.44 -2.77
C CYS A 43 -6.12 -20.76 -2.06
N PRO A 44 -6.13 -21.58 -0.99
CA PRO A 44 -4.95 -21.80 -0.17
C PRO A 44 -3.79 -22.39 -0.98
N GLU A 45 -4.06 -23.22 -1.98
CA GLU A 45 -3.00 -23.94 -2.72
C GLU A 45 -2.45 -23.18 -3.93
N PHE A 46 -2.80 -21.91 -4.08
CA PHE A 46 -2.17 -21.07 -5.09
C PHE A 46 -0.83 -20.60 -4.55
N TYR A 47 0.27 -21.06 -5.16
CA TYR A 47 1.62 -20.67 -4.74
C TYR A 47 2.14 -19.47 -5.51
N ASN A 48 2.08 -19.50 -6.85
CA ASN A 48 2.57 -18.43 -7.70
C ASN A 48 1.49 -18.01 -8.70
N LEU A 49 1.36 -16.71 -8.94
CA LEU A 49 0.40 -16.15 -9.89
C LEU A 49 1.11 -15.32 -10.96
N TYR A 50 1.12 -15.83 -12.19
CA TYR A 50 1.70 -15.16 -13.35
C TYR A 50 0.59 -14.64 -14.27
N LEU A 51 0.29 -13.34 -14.18
CA LEU A 51 -0.83 -12.70 -14.88
C LEU A 51 -0.33 -11.87 -16.08
N LEU A 52 0.32 -12.55 -17.02
CA LEU A 52 0.90 -12.00 -18.25
C LEU A 52 0.20 -12.60 -19.49
N PRO A 53 -0.15 -11.84 -20.55
CA PRO A 53 -0.04 -10.39 -20.77
C PRO A 53 -1.40 -9.66 -20.65
N TYR A 54 -2.16 -9.92 -19.58
CA TYR A 54 -3.53 -9.41 -19.47
C TYR A 54 -3.58 -7.90 -19.19
N ASN A 55 -4.61 -7.24 -19.72
CA ASN A 55 -4.95 -5.85 -19.43
C ASN A 55 -6.08 -5.81 -18.40
N ILE A 56 -5.71 -6.20 -17.18
CA ILE A 56 -6.63 -6.23 -16.05
C ILE A 56 -6.84 -4.79 -15.59
N GLU A 57 -8.07 -4.36 -15.40
CA GLU A 57 -8.33 -3.06 -14.78
C GLU A 57 -8.21 -3.17 -13.27
N ARG A 58 -8.72 -4.26 -12.68
CA ARG A 58 -8.71 -4.49 -11.25
C ARG A 58 -8.43 -5.94 -10.89
N ALA A 59 -7.44 -6.17 -10.04
CA ALA A 59 -7.12 -7.46 -9.45
C ALA A 59 -7.28 -7.41 -7.93
N ILE A 60 -8.04 -8.35 -7.38
CA ILE A 60 -8.25 -8.50 -5.94
C ILE A 60 -7.91 -9.95 -5.57
N ILE A 61 -6.92 -10.12 -4.69
CA ILE A 61 -6.44 -11.42 -4.23
C ILE A 61 -6.51 -11.41 -2.70
N LYS A 62 -7.33 -12.30 -2.13
CA LYS A 62 -7.62 -12.33 -0.69
C LYS A 62 -7.55 -13.72 -0.09
N ASN A 63 -7.21 -13.79 1.20
CA ASN A 63 -7.37 -14.99 2.03
C ASN A 63 -6.70 -16.25 1.45
N SER A 64 -5.67 -16.09 0.62
CA SER A 64 -5.01 -17.16 -0.13
C SER A 64 -3.58 -17.27 0.39
N LYS A 65 -3.47 -17.93 1.55
CA LYS A 65 -2.34 -17.78 2.47
C LYS A 65 -1.02 -18.30 1.93
N ASP A 66 -1.02 -19.29 1.04
CA ASP A 66 0.23 -19.87 0.52
C ASP A 66 0.75 -19.19 -0.74
N ILE A 67 0.07 -18.16 -1.26
CA ILE A 67 0.58 -17.34 -2.36
C ILE A 67 1.88 -16.69 -1.92
N ASN A 68 2.96 -17.05 -2.60
CA ASN A 68 4.31 -16.56 -2.39
C ASN A 68 4.69 -15.46 -3.39
N GLU A 69 4.26 -15.60 -4.64
CA GLU A 69 4.64 -14.70 -5.73
C GLU A 69 3.42 -14.26 -6.56
N VAL A 70 3.36 -12.97 -6.88
CA VAL A 70 2.38 -12.42 -7.82
C VAL A 70 3.07 -11.50 -8.82
N ILE A 71 2.93 -11.82 -10.10
CA ILE A 71 3.44 -11.02 -11.22
C ILE A 71 2.29 -10.53 -12.08
N PHE A 72 2.21 -9.22 -12.28
CA PHE A 72 1.27 -8.57 -13.17
C PHE A 72 1.96 -8.01 -14.41
N GLY A 73 1.32 -8.22 -15.57
CA GLY A 73 1.59 -7.46 -16.78
C GLY A 73 0.96 -6.07 -16.70
N THR A 74 -0.16 -5.87 -17.39
CA THR A 74 -0.88 -4.59 -17.33
C THR A 74 -1.99 -4.64 -16.30
N VAL A 75 -1.93 -3.75 -15.31
CA VAL A 75 -2.96 -3.64 -14.26
C VAL A 75 -3.14 -2.20 -13.79
N SER A 76 -4.38 -1.78 -13.52
CA SER A 76 -4.67 -0.42 -13.01
C SER A 76 -4.92 -0.37 -11.50
N GLU A 77 -5.44 -1.43 -10.91
CA GLU A 77 -5.70 -1.51 -9.47
C GLU A 77 -5.37 -2.90 -8.95
N ILE A 78 -4.60 -2.95 -7.85
CA ILE A 78 -4.23 -4.18 -7.17
C ILE A 78 -4.66 -4.08 -5.70
N THR A 79 -5.34 -5.12 -5.21
CA THR A 79 -5.54 -5.35 -3.78
C THR A 79 -5.03 -6.73 -3.42
N LEU A 80 -4.03 -6.78 -2.52
CA LEU A 80 -3.54 -8.01 -1.90
C LEU A 80 -3.90 -7.96 -0.42
N GLU A 81 -4.67 -8.95 0.04
CA GLU A 81 -5.19 -8.97 1.42
C GLU A 81 -5.07 -10.34 2.08
N ASN A 82 -4.57 -10.40 3.33
CA ASN A 82 -4.48 -11.64 4.11
C ASN A 82 -3.70 -12.74 3.37
N LEU A 83 -2.54 -12.39 2.80
CA LEU A 83 -1.64 -13.32 2.13
C LEU A 83 -0.42 -13.53 3.02
N ASP A 84 -0.42 -14.62 3.79
CA ASP A 84 0.60 -14.85 4.81
C ASP A 84 1.97 -15.10 4.18
N ARG A 85 2.05 -15.85 3.07
CA ARG A 85 3.35 -16.24 2.48
C ARG A 85 3.88 -15.32 1.40
N ILE A 86 3.19 -14.25 1.04
CA ILE A 86 3.64 -13.45 -0.10
C ILE A 86 4.98 -12.78 0.22
N THR A 87 5.95 -13.00 -0.65
CA THR A 87 7.29 -12.42 -0.56
C THR A 87 7.69 -11.66 -1.82
N HIS A 88 7.01 -11.89 -2.95
CA HIS A 88 7.32 -11.24 -4.23
C HIS A 88 6.09 -10.62 -4.89
N LEU A 89 6.19 -9.33 -5.23
CA LEU A 89 5.24 -8.61 -6.07
C LEU A 89 5.99 -7.92 -7.22
N SER A 90 5.66 -8.29 -8.45
CA SER A 90 6.18 -7.64 -9.65
C SER A 90 5.05 -7.07 -10.49
N VAL A 91 5.19 -5.80 -10.90
CA VAL A 91 4.19 -5.11 -11.73
C VAL A 91 4.90 -4.34 -12.83
N LYS A 92 4.59 -4.70 -14.09
CA LYS A 92 5.20 -4.09 -15.27
C LYS A 92 4.18 -3.29 -16.08
N THR A 93 3.82 -2.10 -15.61
CA THR A 93 2.80 -1.27 -16.28
C THR A 93 2.92 0.21 -15.96
N ASN A 94 2.57 1.06 -16.92
CA ASN A 94 2.41 2.50 -16.68
C ASN A 94 0.99 2.91 -16.28
N LYS A 95 0.08 1.94 -16.06
CA LYS A 95 -1.34 2.20 -15.79
C LYS A 95 -1.76 2.00 -14.34
N LEU A 96 -0.84 1.56 -13.46
CA LEU A 96 -1.16 1.29 -12.07
C LEU A 96 -1.53 2.62 -11.40
N LYS A 97 -2.75 2.71 -10.88
CA LYS A 97 -3.25 3.88 -10.17
C LYS A 97 -3.43 3.64 -8.68
N LYS A 98 -3.77 2.41 -8.30
CA LYS A 98 -4.10 2.04 -6.93
C LYS A 98 -3.39 0.76 -6.52
N LEU A 99 -2.70 0.81 -5.39
CA LEU A 99 -2.01 -0.34 -4.82
C LEU A 99 -2.34 -0.46 -3.34
N TYR A 100 -3.04 -1.54 -2.99
CA TYR A 100 -3.45 -1.85 -1.64
C TYR A 100 -2.76 -3.14 -1.17
N LEU A 101 -1.93 -3.02 -0.13
CA LEU A 101 -1.19 -4.10 0.51
C LEU A 101 -1.67 -4.23 1.96
N LEU A 102 -2.47 -5.26 2.25
CA LEU A 102 -3.26 -5.35 3.48
C LEU A 102 -3.01 -6.69 4.19
N ASN A 103 -2.61 -6.67 5.46
CA ASN A 103 -2.31 -7.86 6.25
C ASN A 103 -1.39 -8.83 5.49
N LEU A 104 -0.17 -8.37 5.22
CA LEU A 104 0.88 -9.15 4.55
C LEU A 104 2.05 -9.33 5.54
N PRO A 105 1.89 -10.19 6.55
CA PRO A 105 2.76 -10.18 7.73
C PRO A 105 4.22 -10.56 7.44
N TYR A 106 4.49 -11.30 6.36
CA TYR A 106 5.86 -11.73 6.02
C TYR A 106 6.42 -11.02 4.78
N PHE A 107 5.66 -10.10 4.18
CA PHE A 107 6.14 -9.32 3.05
C PHE A 107 7.24 -8.36 3.53
N THR A 108 8.32 -8.27 2.76
CA THR A 108 9.43 -7.37 3.04
C THR A 108 9.59 -6.39 1.88
N PHE A 109 10.25 -5.25 2.13
CA PHE A 109 10.52 -4.26 1.09
C PHE A 109 12.02 -4.26 0.78
N ASN A 110 12.40 -4.94 -0.30
CA ASN A 110 13.75 -5.04 -0.84
C ASN A 110 13.71 -5.19 -2.38
N ASP A 111 14.87 -5.10 -3.04
CA ASP A 111 14.96 -5.13 -4.50
C ASP A 111 14.50 -6.49 -5.09
N ASP A 112 14.51 -7.55 -4.27
CA ASP A 112 14.07 -8.90 -4.65
C ASP A 112 12.59 -9.15 -4.35
N SER A 113 11.92 -8.32 -3.56
CA SER A 113 10.54 -8.58 -3.10
C SER A 113 9.49 -7.69 -3.77
N ILE A 114 9.89 -6.52 -4.27
CA ILE A 114 8.99 -5.59 -4.92
C ILE A 114 9.66 -4.93 -6.12
N ASN A 115 9.09 -5.17 -7.30
CA ASN A 115 9.54 -4.57 -8.54
C ASN A 115 8.37 -3.88 -9.25
N LEU A 116 8.32 -2.55 -9.18
CA LEU A 116 7.28 -1.75 -9.81
C LEU A 116 7.88 -0.93 -10.95
N GLU A 117 7.70 -1.38 -12.19
CA GLU A 117 8.00 -0.57 -13.38
C GLU A 117 6.80 0.34 -13.72
N VAL A 118 6.50 1.27 -12.81
CA VAL A 118 5.36 2.19 -12.86
C VAL A 118 5.84 3.64 -12.76
N THR A 119 5.12 4.60 -13.35
CA THR A 119 5.53 6.02 -13.34
C THR A 119 4.83 6.85 -12.26
N GLU A 120 3.60 6.47 -11.91
CA GLU A 120 2.75 7.20 -10.97
C GLU A 120 1.84 6.21 -10.23
N ILE A 121 1.44 6.55 -9.00
CA ILE A 121 0.37 5.89 -8.24
C ILE A 121 -0.49 6.99 -7.63
N ASP A 122 -1.79 6.94 -7.86
CA ASP A 122 -2.72 7.92 -7.29
C ASP A 122 -2.93 7.61 -5.78
N GLU A 123 -3.02 6.33 -5.42
CA GLU A 123 -3.32 5.89 -4.06
C GLU A 123 -2.51 4.64 -3.65
N LEU A 124 -1.72 4.79 -2.59
CA LEU A 124 -1.02 3.71 -1.92
C LEU A 124 -1.62 3.50 -0.52
N PHE A 125 -2.11 2.29 -0.25
CA PHE A 125 -2.57 1.92 1.09
C PHE A 125 -1.80 0.69 1.58
N ILE A 126 -1.09 0.84 2.69
CA ILE A 126 -0.39 -0.25 3.36
C ILE A 126 -0.96 -0.41 4.77
N LYS A 127 -1.44 -1.60 5.11
CA LYS A 127 -1.99 -1.91 6.43
C LYS A 127 -1.47 -3.23 6.96
N ASP A 128 -0.94 -3.27 8.19
CA ASP A 128 -0.46 -4.50 8.84
C ASP A 128 0.47 -5.34 7.92
N VAL A 129 1.42 -4.65 7.29
CA VAL A 129 2.41 -5.26 6.38
C VAL A 129 3.76 -5.25 7.06
N ALA A 130 4.53 -6.31 6.84
CA ALA A 130 5.85 -6.54 7.43
C ALA A 130 5.79 -6.59 8.96
N ARG A 131 5.72 -7.79 9.53
CA ARG A 131 5.67 -8.03 10.98
C ARG A 131 6.83 -7.38 11.75
N THR A 132 7.97 -7.20 11.10
CA THR A 132 9.17 -6.54 11.65
C THR A 132 9.16 -5.02 11.50
N GLY A 133 8.13 -4.44 10.89
CA GLY A 133 8.05 -3.02 10.54
C GLY A 133 8.44 -2.70 9.11
N LEU A 134 8.00 -1.53 8.62
CA LEU A 134 8.44 -0.99 7.32
C LEU A 134 9.85 -0.39 7.45
N PRO A 135 10.77 -0.63 6.49
CA PRO A 135 12.06 0.02 6.48
C PRO A 135 11.90 1.55 6.30
N SER A 136 12.79 2.34 6.89
CA SER A 136 12.72 3.82 6.87
C SER A 136 12.69 4.43 5.47
N GLN A 137 13.24 3.73 4.47
CA GLN A 137 13.28 4.12 3.07
C GLN A 137 12.35 3.29 2.17
N PHE A 138 11.30 2.65 2.71
CA PHE A 138 10.42 1.77 1.92
C PHE A 138 9.80 2.47 0.69
N LEU A 139 9.62 3.79 0.73
CA LEU A 139 9.13 4.56 -0.43
C LEU A 139 10.04 4.48 -1.66
N LYS A 140 11.33 4.13 -1.51
CA LYS A 140 12.24 3.97 -2.66
C LYS A 140 11.82 2.84 -3.62
N TYR A 141 10.96 1.94 -3.15
CA TYR A 141 10.41 0.83 -3.94
C TYR A 141 9.13 1.19 -4.70
N PHE A 142 8.69 2.44 -4.60
CA PHE A 142 7.50 2.98 -5.26
C PHE A 142 7.90 4.11 -6.21
N PRO A 143 7.06 4.49 -7.19
CA PRO A 143 7.37 5.60 -8.08
C PRO A 143 7.48 6.92 -7.32
N ASP A 144 8.23 7.86 -7.91
CA ASP A 144 8.39 9.20 -7.33
C ASP A 144 7.05 9.95 -7.22
N GLN A 145 6.09 9.69 -8.10
CA GLN A 145 4.79 10.37 -8.12
C GLN A 145 3.73 9.54 -7.39
N ILE A 146 3.54 9.83 -6.10
CA ILE A 146 2.45 9.25 -5.29
C ILE A 146 1.56 10.36 -4.76
N SER A 147 0.27 10.38 -5.12
CA SER A 147 -0.62 11.48 -4.76
C SER A 147 -1.17 11.36 -3.32
N SER A 148 -1.44 10.14 -2.86
CA SER A 148 -2.01 9.86 -1.54
C SER A 148 -1.40 8.60 -0.94
N ILE A 149 -0.99 8.69 0.33
CA ILE A 149 -0.47 7.55 1.10
C ILE A 149 -1.28 7.38 2.38
N LYS A 150 -1.76 6.16 2.60
CA LYS A 150 -2.32 5.72 3.86
C LYS A 150 -1.50 4.57 4.43
N LEU A 151 -1.07 4.70 5.68
CA LEU A 151 -0.37 3.67 6.43
C LEU A 151 -1.19 3.39 7.70
N GLU A 152 -1.43 2.12 8.04
CA GLU A 152 -2.27 1.75 9.19
C GLU A 152 -1.76 0.48 9.91
N ASP A 153 -1.87 0.45 11.25
CA ASP A 153 -1.59 -0.72 12.09
C ASP A 153 -0.18 -1.35 11.87
N LEU A 154 0.86 -0.55 11.69
CA LEU A 154 2.23 -1.02 11.47
C LEU A 154 3.00 -1.21 12.81
N THR A 155 3.55 -2.41 13.05
CA THR A 155 4.04 -2.86 14.37
C THR A 155 5.36 -2.23 14.85
N PHE A 156 6.22 -1.73 13.97
CA PHE A 156 7.50 -1.10 14.34
C PHE A 156 7.91 -0.08 13.28
N ILE A 157 7.89 1.21 13.61
CA ILE A 157 8.47 2.24 12.75
C ILE A 157 9.33 3.13 13.62
N LYS A 158 10.60 3.23 13.25
CA LYS A 158 11.54 4.18 13.81
C LYS A 158 12.00 5.06 12.65
N ASP A 159 11.68 6.35 12.74
CA ASP A 159 12.15 7.42 11.85
C ASP A 159 11.75 7.21 10.38
N TYR A 160 10.51 7.60 10.03
CA TYR A 160 10.13 7.73 8.63
C TYR A 160 10.94 8.84 7.98
N LEU A 161 11.63 8.54 6.88
CA LEU A 161 12.06 9.58 5.96
C LEU A 161 11.12 9.54 4.76
N LEU A 162 9.91 10.07 4.93
CA LEU A 162 8.99 10.26 3.81
C LEU A 162 9.47 11.48 3.01
N ASN A 163 10.29 11.24 1.99
CA ASN A 163 10.75 12.26 1.06
C ASN A 163 10.08 12.05 -0.30
N ASN A 164 8.87 12.58 -0.47
CA ASN A 164 8.15 12.53 -1.73
C ASN A 164 7.43 13.86 -1.96
N ASN A 165 7.82 14.53 -3.04
CA ASN A 165 7.35 15.88 -3.34
C ASN A 165 5.93 15.93 -3.89
N TYR A 166 5.28 14.81 -4.21
CA TYR A 166 3.96 14.79 -4.86
C TYR A 166 2.82 14.38 -3.92
N ILE A 167 3.14 13.96 -2.70
CA ILE A 167 2.12 13.57 -1.71
C ILE A 167 1.29 14.79 -1.34
N SER A 168 0.00 14.73 -1.64
CA SER A 168 -0.97 15.77 -1.30
C SER A 168 -1.75 15.46 -0.02
N SER A 169 -1.81 14.18 0.36
CA SER A 169 -2.52 13.65 1.54
C SER A 169 -1.74 12.50 2.18
N LEU A 170 -1.57 12.56 3.50
CA LEU A 170 -0.87 11.54 4.30
C LEU A 170 -1.69 11.15 5.54
N ASP A 171 -1.95 9.85 5.72
CA ASP A 171 -2.62 9.30 6.89
C ASP A 171 -1.74 8.23 7.56
N LEU A 172 -1.36 8.47 8.82
CA LEU A 172 -0.41 7.67 9.61
C LEU A 172 -1.06 7.05 10.86
N ASN A 173 -2.33 6.63 10.79
CA ASN A 173 -3.07 6.10 11.92
C ASN A 173 -2.43 4.84 12.58
N LYS A 174 -2.25 4.88 13.92
CA LYS A 174 -1.77 3.84 14.86
C LYS A 174 -0.33 3.33 14.67
N ASN A 175 0.54 4.09 14.02
CA ASN A 175 1.77 3.51 13.47
C ASN A 175 3.06 3.70 14.29
N SER A 176 3.14 4.61 15.25
CA SER A 176 4.45 4.95 15.83
C SER A 176 4.39 5.66 17.19
N THR A 177 5.54 5.61 17.89
CA THR A 177 5.85 6.46 19.04
C THR A 177 6.47 7.80 18.64
N SER A 178 7.18 7.88 17.49
CA SER A 178 7.78 9.12 16.96
C SER A 178 7.69 9.15 15.43
N ILE A 179 7.41 10.33 14.85
CA ILE A 179 7.30 10.55 13.41
C ILE A 179 8.09 11.80 13.01
N GLU A 180 8.97 11.67 12.03
CA GLU A 180 9.66 12.79 11.37
C GLU A 180 9.22 12.85 9.90
N LEU A 181 9.02 14.04 9.34
CA LEU A 181 8.60 14.23 7.94
C LEU A 181 9.48 15.29 7.27
N TYR A 182 9.99 15.00 6.06
CA TYR A 182 10.93 15.86 5.34
C TYR A 182 10.49 16.07 3.88
N ASN A 183 10.63 17.29 3.34
CA ASN A 183 10.45 17.57 1.90
C ASN A 183 9.08 17.14 1.30
N LEU A 184 7.98 17.34 2.05
CA LEU A 184 6.61 17.07 1.57
C LEU A 184 5.98 18.35 1.01
N ASN A 185 6.56 18.89 -0.07
CA ASN A 185 6.26 20.25 -0.56
C ASN A 185 4.83 20.46 -1.12
N ASN A 186 4.13 19.40 -1.51
CA ASN A 186 2.74 19.46 -1.98
C ASN A 186 1.73 18.98 -0.93
N LEU A 187 2.17 18.69 0.31
CA LEU A 187 1.31 18.13 1.34
C LEU A 187 0.32 19.18 1.84
N SER A 188 -0.95 18.97 1.52
CA SER A 188 -2.04 19.86 1.91
C SER A 188 -2.81 19.33 3.13
N ARG A 189 -2.78 18.02 3.36
CA ARG A 189 -3.52 17.33 4.41
C ARG A 189 -2.67 16.28 5.10
N ILE A 190 -2.70 16.28 6.42
CA ILE A 190 -2.04 15.28 7.24
C ILE A 190 -2.96 14.84 8.39
N ASN A 191 -3.04 13.53 8.57
CA ASN A 191 -3.69 12.88 9.69
C ASN A 191 -2.66 12.01 10.42
N VAL A 192 -2.37 12.35 11.68
CA VAL A 192 -1.51 11.56 12.55
C VAL A 192 -2.29 11.23 13.82
N SER A 193 -2.78 10.00 13.91
CA SER A 193 -3.53 9.53 15.07
C SER A 193 -2.82 8.30 15.62
N SER A 194 -2.25 8.32 16.82
CA SER A 194 -1.68 7.11 17.44
C SER A 194 -1.71 7.23 18.97
N PRO A 195 -2.25 6.23 19.68
CA PRO A 195 -2.26 6.22 21.14
C PRO A 195 -0.86 6.14 21.76
N TYR A 196 0.16 5.82 20.95
CA TYR A 196 1.55 5.71 21.38
C TYR A 196 2.41 6.91 20.99
N LEU A 197 1.87 7.86 20.22
CA LEU A 197 2.64 9.00 19.70
C LEU A 197 3.08 9.92 20.83
N THR A 198 4.40 10.06 21.01
CA THR A 198 5.02 10.94 22.01
C THR A 198 5.79 12.11 21.40
N SER A 199 6.11 12.05 20.09
CA SER A 199 6.84 13.07 19.35
C SER A 199 6.40 13.18 17.88
N LEU A 200 6.32 14.39 17.35
CA LEU A 200 6.02 14.69 15.95
C LEU A 200 6.85 15.90 15.48
N ASN A 201 7.67 15.71 14.44
CA ASN A 201 8.40 16.80 13.79
C ASN A 201 7.89 17.03 12.36
N ILE A 202 7.31 18.21 12.14
CA ILE A 202 6.79 18.69 10.85
C ILE A 202 7.37 20.05 10.46
N SER A 203 8.53 20.45 11.01
CA SER A 203 9.15 21.75 10.70
C SER A 203 9.49 21.90 9.21
N TYR A 204 9.72 20.81 8.49
CA TYR A 204 10.13 20.86 7.09
C TYR A 204 8.96 20.87 6.10
N ILE A 205 7.73 21.06 6.59
CA ILE A 205 6.52 21.09 5.75
C ILE A 205 5.93 22.50 5.76
N ASN A 206 5.65 23.03 4.57
CA ASN A 206 4.97 24.31 4.36
C ASN A 206 3.63 24.07 3.66
N GLY A 207 2.63 24.95 3.86
CA GLY A 207 1.39 24.94 3.08
C GLY A 207 0.32 23.91 3.49
N ILE A 208 0.42 23.32 4.68
CA ILE A 208 -0.63 22.43 5.22
C ILE A 208 -1.92 23.22 5.43
N SER A 209 -3.01 22.76 4.82
CA SER A 209 -4.35 23.32 4.97
C SER A 209 -5.21 22.58 6.02
N TYR A 210 -4.83 21.34 6.33
CA TYR A 210 -5.52 20.50 7.31
C TYR A 210 -4.53 19.63 8.07
N LEU A 211 -4.54 19.75 9.40
CA LEU A 211 -3.72 18.96 10.32
C LEU A 211 -4.64 18.36 11.39
N TYR A 212 -4.73 17.04 11.41
CA TYR A 212 -5.36 16.30 12.50
C TYR A 212 -4.28 15.54 13.27
N ILE A 213 -4.21 15.76 14.59
CA ILE A 213 -3.31 15.05 15.49
C ILE A 213 -4.13 14.49 16.65
N ASP A 214 -3.99 13.20 16.91
CA ASP A 214 -4.57 12.52 18.08
C ASP A 214 -3.50 11.59 18.69
N GLY A 215 -3.02 11.89 19.90
CA GLY A 215 -1.94 11.15 20.52
C GLY A 215 -1.45 11.75 21.84
N ASN A 216 -0.56 11.03 22.52
CA ASN A 216 -0.04 11.39 23.86
C ASN A 216 1.23 12.25 23.78
N ILE A 217 1.21 13.32 22.97
CA ILE A 217 2.38 14.18 22.75
C ILE A 217 2.59 15.12 23.94
N GLN A 218 3.74 15.04 24.60
CA GLN A 218 4.12 15.97 25.65
C GLN A 218 4.54 17.34 25.08
N SER A 219 4.25 18.42 25.81
CA SER A 219 4.67 19.79 25.45
C SER A 219 6.19 19.85 25.25
N GLY A 220 6.64 20.20 24.04
CA GLY A 220 8.05 20.24 23.64
C GLY A 220 8.48 19.17 22.64
N ASN A 221 7.67 18.12 22.46
CA ASN A 221 7.93 17.06 21.48
C ASN A 221 7.12 17.25 20.17
N LEU A 222 6.38 18.34 20.05
CA LEU A 222 5.79 18.79 18.78
C LEU A 222 6.67 19.91 18.22
N VAL A 223 7.39 19.63 17.14
CA VAL A 223 8.21 20.62 16.43
C VAL A 223 7.49 20.97 15.12
N ASN A 224 7.13 22.25 14.96
CA ASN A 224 6.44 22.74 13.77
C ASN A 224 6.88 24.18 13.45
N ASN A 225 6.63 24.61 12.20
CA ASN A 225 6.97 25.94 11.70
C ASN A 225 5.75 26.86 11.52
N PHE A 226 4.59 26.53 12.12
CA PHE A 226 3.37 27.33 11.96
C PHE A 226 3.38 28.50 12.95
N GLU A 227 3.90 29.65 12.53
CA GLU A 227 3.92 30.83 13.41
C GLU A 227 2.53 31.50 13.59
N GLU A 228 1.55 31.39 12.68
CA GLU A 228 0.31 32.20 12.86
C GLU A 228 -0.98 31.76 12.10
N THR A 229 -1.04 30.58 11.47
CA THR A 229 -2.17 30.23 10.56
C THR A 229 -2.90 28.93 10.94
N ILE A 230 -3.50 28.85 12.13
CA ILE A 230 -4.42 27.76 12.47
C ILE A 230 -5.70 28.35 13.07
N SER A 231 -6.71 28.57 12.22
CA SER A 231 -8.02 29.12 12.62
C SER A 231 -9.05 28.06 13.03
N SER A 232 -8.68 26.79 13.18
CA SER A 232 -9.55 25.78 13.81
C SER A 232 -8.75 24.67 14.47
N PHE A 233 -8.44 24.90 15.74
CA PHE A 233 -8.14 23.86 16.70
C PHE A 233 -9.46 23.13 17.05
N ASN A 234 -9.78 22.01 16.39
CA ASN A 234 -10.67 21.01 17.00
C ASN A 234 -9.80 20.08 17.85
N THR A 235 -9.27 20.67 18.91
CA THR A 235 -8.31 20.06 19.82
C THR A 235 -9.05 19.33 20.92
N TYR A 236 -9.12 18.01 20.84
CA TYR A 236 -9.13 17.19 22.05
C TYR A 236 -7.68 16.84 22.39
N ILE A 237 -6.92 17.81 22.90
CA ILE A 237 -5.74 17.46 23.70
C ILE A 237 -6.32 17.01 25.04
N ILE A 238 -6.38 15.70 25.26
CA ILE A 238 -6.61 15.19 26.60
C ILE A 238 -5.25 15.30 27.31
N LEU A 239 -5.04 16.39 28.05
CA LEU A 239 -4.01 16.46 29.09
C LEU A 239 -4.47 15.53 30.23
N ILE A 240 -3.85 14.35 30.37
CA ILE A 240 -3.91 13.55 31.59
C ILE A 240 -2.58 13.70 32.33
#